data_AF-A0A843YDY2-F1
#
_entry.id   AF-A0A843YDY2-F1
#
_cell.length_a   1.000
_cell.length_b   1.000
_cell.length_c   1.000
_cell.angle_alpha   90.00
_cell.angle_beta   90.00
_cell.angle_gamma   90.00
#
_symmetry.space_group_name_H-M   'P 1'
#
loop_
_entity.id
_entity.type
_entity.pdbx_description
1 polymer ?
#
loop_
_entity_poly.entity_id
_entity_poly.type
_entity_poly.pdbx_seq_one_letter_code
_entity_poly.pdbx_strand_id
1 'polypeptide(L)' 'MAEIVNLNRFRKDKARADKKAQADENAVKFGRSKSDKALETAKVEKFIRDLDAHKTDE' A
#
# COMPACT_ATOMS: atom_id res chain seq x y z
N MET A 1 24.25 -36.24 3.79
CA MET A 1 23.14 -36.41 4.77
C MET A 1 21.92 -35.71 4.18
N ALA A 2 20.80 -36.40 4.03
CA ALA A 2 19.59 -35.79 3.52
C ALA A 2 18.92 -34.98 4.64
N GLU A 3 18.63 -33.70 4.38
CA GLU A 3 17.88 -32.86 5.30
C GLU A 3 16.42 -33.34 5.30
N ILE A 4 15.95 -33.88 6.43
CA ILE A 4 14.57 -34.32 6.59
C ILE A 4 13.70 -33.08 6.78
N VAL A 5 13.28 -32.47 5.67
CA VAL A 5 12.42 -31.28 5.70
C VAL A 5 10.97 -31.65 5.92
N ASN A 6 10.35 -31.09 6.97
CA ASN A 6 8.93 -31.28 7.23
C ASN A 6 8.10 -30.43 6.25
N LEU A 7 7.57 -31.08 5.21
CA LEU A 7 6.79 -30.44 4.16
C LEU A 7 5.51 -29.76 4.68
N ASN A 8 4.94 -30.25 5.79
CA ASN A 8 3.76 -29.63 6.40
C ASN A 8 4.08 -28.28 7.05
N ARG A 9 5.27 -28.15 7.66
CA ARG A 9 5.75 -26.88 8.19
C ARG A 9 5.96 -25.87 7.07
N PHE A 10 6.64 -26.29 6.00
CA PHE A 10 6.87 -25.44 4.83
C PHE A 10 5.56 -24.94 4.18
N ARG A 11 4.58 -25.83 4.00
CA ARG A 11 3.25 -25.44 3.47
C ARG A 11 2.54 -24.43 4.37
N LYS A 12 2.62 -24.60 5.70
CA LYS A 12 2.05 -23.64 6.66
C LYS A 12 2.76 -22.29 6.60
N ASP A 13 4.08 -22.29 6.49
CA ASP A 13 4.87 -21.06 6.41
C ASP A 13 4.56 -20.29 5.11
N LYS A 14 4.46 -21.01 3.98
CA LYS A 14 4.01 -20.44 2.71
C LYS A 14 2.61 -19.82 2.82
N ALA A 15 1.64 -20.56 3.37
CA ALA A 15 0.28 -20.05 3.54
C ALA A 15 0.19 -18.82 4.46
N ARG A 16 1.06 -18.72 5.48
CA ARG A 16 1.15 -17.52 6.33
C ARG A 16 1.76 -16.33 5.58
N ALA A 17 2.80 -16.57 4.78
CA ALA A 17 3.42 -15.53 3.97
C ALA A 17 2.43 -14.95 2.94
N ASP A 18 1.69 -15.81 2.25
CA ASP A 18 0.67 -15.40 1.27
C ASP A 18 -0.43 -14.55 1.93
N LYS A 19 -0.91 -14.96 3.11
CA LYS A 19 -1.90 -14.19 3.89
C LYS A 19 -1.37 -12.83 4.33
N LYS A 20 -0.08 -12.74 4.71
CA LYS A 20 0.54 -11.48 5.11
C LYS A 20 0.64 -10.52 3.91
N ALA A 21 1.08 -11.00 2.75
CA ALA A 21 1.14 -10.19 1.54
C ALA A 21 -0.25 -9.64 1.16
N GLN A 22 -1.29 -10.48 1.22
CA GLN A 22 -2.67 -10.04 0.98
C GLN A 22 -3.15 -9.00 2.01
N ALA A 23 -2.79 -9.15 3.28
CA ALA A 23 -3.13 -8.19 4.33
C ALA A 23 -2.45 -6.84 4.10
N ASP A 24 -1.18 -6.84 3.70
CA ASP A 24 -0.43 -5.62 3.38
C ASP A 24 -1.03 -4.91 2.16
N GLU A 25 -1.38 -5.66 1.10
CA GLU A 25 -2.11 -5.12 -0.05
C GLU A 25 -3.45 -4.50 0.34
N ASN A 26 -4.22 -5.17 1.19
CA ASN A 26 -5.52 -4.68 1.65
C ASN A 26 -5.37 -3.48 2.59
N ALA A 27 -4.31 -3.41 3.39
CA ALA A 27 -4.01 -2.23 4.20
C ALA A 27 -3.70 -1.01 3.32
N VAL A 28 -3.02 -1.20 2.19
CA VAL A 28 -2.79 -0.11 1.23
C VAL A 28 -4.09 0.25 0.49
N LYS A 29 -4.83 -0.74 0.00
CA LYS A 29 -6.06 -0.54 -0.80
C LYS A 29 -7.21 0.05 0.03
N PHE A 30 -7.37 -0.43 1.26
CA PHE A 30 -8.55 -0.19 2.11
C PHE A 30 -8.22 0.45 3.46
N GLY A 31 -6.96 0.49 3.90
CA GLY A 31 -6.58 1.01 5.21
C GLY A 31 -6.53 2.54 5.31
N ARG A 32 -6.65 3.27 4.20
CA ARG A 32 -6.81 4.73 4.25
C ARG A 32 -8.25 5.07 4.63
N SER A 33 -8.43 5.79 5.74
CA SER A 33 -9.73 6.29 6.17
C SER A 33 -10.28 7.32 5.17
N LYS A 34 -11.60 7.56 5.20
CA LYS A 34 -12.21 8.61 4.36
C LYS A 34 -11.60 9.99 4.61
N SER A 35 -11.26 10.30 5.86
CA SER A 35 -10.59 11.55 6.25
C SER A 35 -9.19 11.65 5.66
N ASP A 36 -8.40 10.57 5.68
CA ASP A 36 -7.04 10.61 5.11
C ASP A 36 -7.08 10.81 3.60
N LYS A 37 -8.02 10.15 2.91
CA LYS A 37 -8.23 10.35 1.47
C LYS A 37 -8.61 11.79 1.16
N ALA A 38 -9.53 12.37 1.92
CA ALA A 38 -9.97 13.76 1.74
C ALA A 38 -8.84 14.76 1.99
N LEU A 39 -8.01 14.55 3.03
CA LEU A 39 -6.85 15.38 3.30
C LEU A 39 -5.82 15.32 2.18
N GLU A 40 -5.53 14.13 1.65
CA GLU A 40 -4.61 13.97 0.53
C GLU A 40 -5.14 14.65 -0.75
N THR A 41 -6.42 14.48 -1.08
CA THR A 41 -7.04 15.19 -2.22
C THR A 41 -6.94 16.70 -2.05
N ALA A 42 -7.29 17.23 -0.87
CA ALA A 42 -7.24 18.68 -0.61
C ALA A 42 -5.80 19.23 -0.70
N LYS A 43 -4.79 18.46 -0.27
CA LYS A 43 -3.38 18.82 -0.44
C LYS A 43 -3.01 18.86 -1.92
N VAL A 44 -3.36 17.82 -2.68
CA VAL A 44 -3.06 17.74 -4.12
C VAL A 44 -3.72 18.90 -4.88
N GLU A 45 -4.98 19.20 -4.60
CA GLU A 45 -5.68 20.34 -5.19
C GLU A 45 -5.04 21.69 -4.83
N LYS A 46 -4.55 21.84 -3.60
CA LYS A 46 -3.80 23.03 -3.22
C LYS A 46 -2.49 23.12 -4.01
N PHE A 47 -1.73 22.04 -4.10
CA PHE A 47 -0.49 22.01 -4.88
C PHE A 47 -0.71 22.33 -6.36
N ILE A 48 -1.77 21.80 -6.97
CA ILE A 48 -2.12 22.10 -8.36
C ILE A 48 -2.45 23.59 -8.50
N ARG A 49 -3.30 24.13 -7.61
CA ARG A 49 -3.65 25.56 -7.64
C ARG A 49 -2.44 26.47 -7.44
N ASP A 50 -1.57 26.13 -6.50
CA ASP A 50 -0.34 26.89 -6.24
C ASP A 50 0.57 26.83 -7.48
N LEU A 51 0.72 25.65 -8.10
CA LEU A 51 1.51 25.48 -9.32
C LEU A 51 0.92 26.26 -10.50
N ASP A 52 -0.39 26.21 -10.71
CA ASP A 52 -1.05 26.94 -11.79
C ASP A 52 -0.99 28.45 -11.56
N ALA A 53 -1.09 28.94 -10.32
CA ALA A 53 -0.90 30.35 -10.00
C ALA A 53 0.54 30.83 -10.26
N HIS A 54 1.52 29.92 -10.20
CA HIS A 54 2.92 30.20 -10.50
C HIS A 54 3.30 29.95 -11.96
N LYS A 55 2.39 29.42 -12.80
CA LYS A 55 2.61 29.37 -14.24
C LYS A 55 2.46 30.76 -14.83
N THR A 56 3.56 31.29 -15.34
CA THR A 56 3.55 32.40 -16.29
C THR A 56 3.34 31.82 -17.68
N ASP A 57 2.21 32.15 -18.33
CA ASP A 57 2.01 31.89 -19.75
C ASP A 57 2.98 32.79 -20.55
N GLU A 58 4.07 32.21 -21.04
CA GLU A 58 4.85 32.73 -22.18
C GLU A 58 4.36 32.11 -23.48
#